data_AF-A0A952TWI9-F1
#
_entry.id   AF-A0A952TWI9-F1
#
_cell.length_a   1.000
_cell.length_b   1.000
_cell.length_c   1.000
_cell.angle_alpha   90.00
_cell.angle_beta   90.00
_cell.angle_gamma   90.00
#
_symmetry.space_group_name_H-M   'P 1'
#
loop_
_entity.id
_entity.type
_entity.pdbx_description
1 polymer ?
#
loop_
_entity_poly.entity_id
_entity_poly.type
_entity_poly.pdbx_seq_one_letter_code
_entity_poly.pdbx_strand_id
1 'polypeptide(L)'
;MAATPSNMLALGTTAPDFELFNPVVNKNQSLNELKSGIATVIMFICNHCPYVIHINSTLVELSNEYIKKGISFIGINSNDVVNYPQDSPEKMKLFALKEGYNFPYLFDETQDIAKAYHAACTPDIYVFDKDLKLVYRGQFDNSRPNNGLPVTGSDLASALDALIRGEKVNNEQTPSIGCNIKWK
;
A
#
# COMPACT_ATOMS: atom_id res chain seq x y z
N MET A 1 -17.63 -5.29 10.66
CA MET A 1 -17.16 -4.81 9.34
C MET A 1 -16.89 -6.03 8.48
N ALA A 2 -17.34 -6.04 7.23
CA ALA A 2 -17.13 -7.17 6.33
C ALA A 2 -15.69 -7.18 5.82
N ALA A 3 -15.05 -8.35 5.84
CA ALA A 3 -13.76 -8.56 5.19
C ALA A 3 -13.96 -8.54 3.67
N THR A 4 -13.22 -7.69 2.98
CA THR A 4 -13.33 -7.48 1.53
C THR A 4 -12.01 -7.89 0.87
N PRO A 5 -12.02 -8.75 -0.16
CA PRO A 5 -10.81 -9.08 -0.91
C PRO A 5 -10.46 -7.97 -1.92
N SER A 6 -9.19 -7.90 -2.33
CA SER A 6 -8.77 -7.04 -3.45
C SER A 6 -9.50 -7.38 -4.75
N ASN A 7 -9.72 -6.38 -5.62
CA ASN A 7 -10.33 -6.57 -6.95
C ASN A 7 -9.39 -7.18 -8.00
N MET A 8 -8.12 -7.43 -7.65
CA MET A 8 -7.11 -8.07 -8.51
C MET A 8 -6.97 -7.41 -9.89
N LEU A 9 -6.63 -6.12 -9.88
CA LEU A 9 -6.34 -5.35 -11.09
C LEU A 9 -5.42 -6.13 -12.05
N ALA A 10 -5.70 -6.01 -13.36
CA ALA A 10 -5.01 -6.79 -14.39
C ALA A 10 -3.50 -6.50 -14.39
N LEU A 11 -2.68 -7.55 -14.43
CA LEU A 11 -1.24 -7.41 -14.60
C LEU A 11 -0.92 -6.68 -15.92
N GLY A 12 0.10 -5.83 -15.91
CA GLY A 12 0.45 -4.96 -17.03
C GLY A 12 -0.35 -3.66 -17.11
N THR A 13 -1.32 -3.43 -16.22
CA THR A 13 -1.98 -2.13 -16.10
C THR A 13 -0.95 -1.04 -15.77
N THR A 14 -1.00 0.09 -16.46
CA THR A 14 -0.18 1.26 -16.09
C THR A 14 -0.71 1.86 -14.80
N ALA A 15 0.17 2.19 -13.85
CA ALA A 15 -0.19 2.90 -12.63
C ALA A 15 -0.96 4.19 -12.97
N PRO A 16 -2.22 4.34 -12.50
CA PRO A 16 -2.92 5.62 -12.60
C PRO A 16 -2.11 6.74 -11.94
N ASP A 17 -1.97 7.88 -12.62
CA ASP A 17 -1.21 9.00 -12.06
C ASP A 17 -1.96 9.65 -10.88
N PHE A 18 -1.21 10.30 -9.98
CA PHE A 18 -1.78 11.03 -8.87
C PHE A 18 -0.89 12.19 -8.43
N GLU A 19 -1.52 13.20 -7.82
CA GLU A 19 -0.89 14.22 -6.99
C GLU A 19 -1.72 14.33 -5.71
N LEU A 20 -1.15 13.91 -4.58
CA LEU A 20 -1.87 13.81 -3.31
C LEU A 20 -1.14 14.56 -2.21
N PHE A 21 -1.92 15.06 -1.24
CA PHE A 21 -1.39 15.78 -0.09
C PHE A 21 -0.72 14.82 0.90
N ASN A 22 0.53 15.10 1.26
CA ASN A 22 1.23 14.43 2.36
C ASN A 22 1.14 15.27 3.64
N PRO A 23 0.34 14.87 4.65
CA PRO A 23 0.25 15.60 5.92
C PRO A 23 1.52 15.56 6.77
N VAL A 24 2.40 14.58 6.58
CA VAL A 24 3.65 14.44 7.35
C VAL A 24 4.58 15.61 7.06
N VAL A 25 4.78 15.91 5.78
CA VAL A 25 5.67 16.97 5.28
C VAL A 25 4.93 18.24 4.84
N ASN A 26 3.59 18.24 4.90
CA ASN A 26 2.73 19.36 4.52
C ASN A 26 2.96 19.83 3.07
N LYS A 27 3.03 18.89 2.12
CA LYS A 27 3.27 19.15 0.69
C LYS A 27 2.50 18.14 -0.16
N ASN A 28 2.06 18.56 -1.35
CA ASN A 28 1.64 17.63 -2.39
C ASN A 28 2.84 16.85 -2.95
N GLN A 29 2.62 15.58 -3.27
CA GLN A 29 3.60 14.71 -3.92
C GLN A 29 2.90 13.91 -5.02
N SER A 30 3.59 13.71 -6.13
CA SER A 30 3.05 12.97 -7.28
C SER A 30 3.71 11.62 -7.46
N LEU A 31 3.04 10.72 -8.19
CA LEU A 31 3.63 9.44 -8.57
C LEU A 31 4.95 9.63 -9.33
N ASN A 32 5.02 10.61 -10.22
CA ASN A 32 6.21 10.87 -11.01
C ASN A 32 7.40 11.35 -10.16
N GLU A 33 7.16 12.10 -9.08
CA GLU A 33 8.20 12.47 -8.09
C GLU A 33 8.66 11.26 -7.27
N LEU A 34 7.75 10.33 -6.96
CA LEU A 34 7.97 9.27 -5.98
C LEU A 34 8.41 7.93 -6.58
N LYS A 35 8.23 7.72 -7.88
CA LYS A 35 8.55 6.44 -8.52
C LYS A 35 10.04 6.10 -8.43
N SER A 36 10.32 4.80 -8.33
CA SER A 36 11.68 4.25 -8.40
C SER A 36 12.04 3.80 -9.82
N GLY A 37 13.33 3.80 -10.12
CA GLY A 37 13.89 3.19 -11.34
C GLY A 37 13.95 1.66 -11.32
N ILE A 38 13.54 1.01 -10.23
CA ILE A 38 13.47 -0.46 -10.07
C ILE A 38 12.01 -0.88 -9.92
N ALA A 39 11.37 -0.50 -8.81
CA ALA A 39 9.97 -0.81 -8.56
C ALA A 39 9.34 0.16 -7.55
N THR A 40 8.03 0.41 -7.70
CA THR A 40 7.24 1.29 -6.84
C THR A 40 6.10 0.50 -6.21
N VAL A 41 6.07 0.44 -4.88
CA VAL A 41 5.01 -0.19 -4.09
C VAL A 41 4.01 0.87 -3.67
N ILE A 42 2.74 0.67 -4.03
CA ILE A 42 1.62 1.53 -3.65
C ILE A 42 0.66 0.72 -2.79
N MET A 43 0.31 1.24 -1.62
CA MET A 43 -0.48 0.54 -0.62
C MET A 43 -1.65 1.42 -0.17
N PHE A 44 -2.88 0.95 -0.38
CA PHE A 44 -4.05 1.57 0.24
C PHE A 44 -4.18 1.04 1.66
N ILE A 45 -3.93 1.89 2.65
CA ILE A 45 -3.91 1.58 4.08
C ILE A 45 -4.75 2.59 4.87
N CYS A 46 -4.94 2.34 6.16
CA CYS A 46 -5.57 3.29 7.06
C CYS A 46 -5.07 3.10 8.50
N ASN A 47 -5.47 3.98 9.42
CA ASN A 47 -4.84 4.07 10.74
C ASN A 47 -5.44 3.09 11.77
N HIS A 48 -6.65 2.57 11.50
CA HIS A 48 -7.46 1.87 12.50
C HIS A 48 -7.95 0.48 12.07
N CYS A 49 -7.65 0.04 10.84
CA CYS A 49 -8.06 -1.28 10.37
C CYS A 49 -7.24 -2.38 11.07
N PRO A 50 -7.87 -3.41 11.66
CA PRO A 50 -7.15 -4.49 12.31
C PRO A 50 -6.23 -5.27 11.37
N TYR A 51 -6.54 -5.33 10.07
CA TYR A 51 -5.68 -5.98 9.08
C TYR A 51 -4.43 -5.15 8.75
N VAL A 52 -4.53 -3.81 8.77
CA VAL A 52 -3.35 -2.93 8.60
C VAL A 52 -2.49 -3.00 9.85
N ILE A 53 -3.10 -2.84 11.03
CA ILE A 53 -2.40 -2.93 12.32
C ILE A 53 -1.66 -4.27 12.44
N HIS A 54 -2.29 -5.37 12.01
CA HIS A 54 -1.70 -6.71 12.02
C HIS A 54 -0.36 -6.78 11.27
N ILE A 55 -0.26 -6.17 10.08
CA ILE A 55 0.98 -6.24 9.28
C ILE A 55 1.97 -5.10 9.55
N ASN A 56 1.57 -4.08 10.31
CA ASN A 56 2.24 -2.78 10.28
C ASN A 56 3.72 -2.81 10.69
N SER A 57 4.04 -3.52 11.77
CA SER A 57 5.44 -3.62 12.25
C SER A 57 6.34 -4.22 11.18
N THR A 58 5.95 -5.36 10.61
CA THR A 58 6.71 -6.05 9.57
C THR A 58 6.73 -5.26 8.26
N LEU A 59 5.65 -4.53 7.94
CA LEU A 59 5.64 -3.62 6.79
C LEU A 59 6.69 -2.51 6.92
N VAL A 60 6.82 -1.92 8.11
CA VAL A 60 7.84 -0.89 8.37
C VAL A 60 9.24 -1.48 8.26
N GLU A 61 9.49 -2.64 8.85
CA GLU A 61 10.78 -3.35 8.74
C GLU A 61 11.15 -3.65 7.28
N LEU A 62 10.20 -4.26 6.53
CA LEU A 62 10.38 -4.61 5.13
C LEU A 62 10.61 -3.36 4.28
N SER A 63 9.77 -2.33 4.40
CA SER A 63 9.96 -1.10 3.63
C SER A 63 11.33 -0.46 3.88
N ASN A 64 11.80 -0.43 5.13
CA ASN A 64 13.14 0.09 5.47
C ASN A 64 14.28 -0.71 4.84
N GLU A 65 14.12 -2.03 4.69
CA GLU A 65 15.09 -2.88 3.99
C GLU A 65 15.10 -2.60 2.48
N TYR A 66 13.92 -2.62 1.85
CA TYR A 66 13.80 -2.55 0.40
C TYR A 66 14.00 -1.13 -0.16
N ILE A 67 13.74 -0.09 0.64
CA ILE A 67 14.11 1.30 0.28
C ILE A 67 15.63 1.41 0.08
N LYS A 68 16.44 0.76 0.93
CA LYS A 68 17.91 0.74 0.77
C LYS A 68 18.36 0.00 -0.49
N LYS A 69 17.53 -0.93 -0.98
CA LYS A 69 17.72 -1.67 -2.23
C LYS A 69 17.16 -0.92 -3.46
N GLY A 70 16.70 0.32 -3.28
CA GLY A 70 16.24 1.20 -4.36
C GLY A 70 14.75 1.08 -4.70
N ILE A 71 13.94 0.39 -3.89
CA ILE A 71 12.48 0.29 -4.07
C ILE A 71 11.80 1.52 -3.47
N SER A 72 10.80 2.07 -4.14
CA SER A 72 9.95 3.12 -3.57
C SER A 72 8.72 2.52 -2.90
N PHE A 73 8.32 3.05 -1.75
CA PHE A 73 7.08 2.70 -1.06
C PHE A 73 6.22 3.94 -0.91
N ILE A 74 4.91 3.81 -1.06
CA ILE A 74 3.93 4.89 -0.95
C ILE A 74 2.68 4.33 -0.26
N GLY A 75 2.30 4.90 0.88
CA GLY A 75 1.01 4.64 1.52
C GLY A 75 -0.02 5.68 1.07
N ILE A 76 -1.25 5.25 0.80
CA ILE A 76 -2.38 6.12 0.47
C ILE A 76 -3.53 5.78 1.42
N ASN A 77 -4.15 6.80 2.03
CA ASN A 77 -5.38 6.66 2.80
C ASN A 77 -6.51 7.39 2.07
N SER A 78 -7.55 6.63 1.71
CA SER A 78 -8.72 7.11 0.97
C SER A 78 -10.01 7.01 1.80
N ASN A 79 -9.93 6.75 3.09
CA ASN A 79 -11.12 6.58 3.93
C ASN A 79 -11.83 7.92 4.18
N ASP A 80 -13.16 7.91 4.19
CA ASP A 80 -13.97 9.07 4.55
C ASP A 80 -13.78 9.48 6.02
N VAL A 81 -13.14 10.62 6.20
CA VAL A 81 -12.77 11.15 7.51
C VAL A 81 -13.93 11.76 8.28
N VAL A 82 -15.06 12.04 7.63
CA VAL A 82 -16.29 12.52 8.31
C VAL A 82 -16.85 11.40 9.18
N ASN A 83 -16.99 10.20 8.61
CA ASN A 83 -17.48 9.03 9.33
C ASN A 83 -16.37 8.30 10.11
N TYR A 84 -15.10 8.46 9.71
CA TYR A 84 -13.94 7.82 10.34
C TYR A 84 -12.84 8.85 10.67
N PRO A 85 -13.01 9.70 11.71
CA PRO A 85 -12.06 10.77 12.05
C PRO A 85 -10.64 10.29 12.36
N GLN A 86 -10.49 9.00 12.70
CA GLN A 86 -9.20 8.35 12.94
C GLN A 86 -8.29 8.33 11.71
N ASP A 87 -8.86 8.46 10.51
CA ASP A 87 -8.15 8.47 9.24
C ASP A 87 -7.89 9.90 8.71
N SER A 88 -8.20 10.93 9.50
CA SER A 88 -7.91 12.33 9.15
C SER A 88 -6.42 12.59 8.91
N PRO A 89 -6.06 13.58 8.05
CA PRO A 89 -4.66 13.94 7.79
C PRO A 89 -3.83 14.20 9.05
N GLU A 90 -4.42 14.82 10.07
CA GLU A 90 -3.77 15.03 11.38
C GLU A 90 -3.41 13.70 12.04
N LYS A 91 -4.36 12.74 12.10
CA LYS A 91 -4.12 11.42 12.70
C LYS A 91 -3.19 10.57 11.85
N MET A 92 -3.23 10.70 10.52
CA MET A 92 -2.25 10.07 9.63
C MET A 92 -0.82 10.52 9.93
N LYS A 93 -0.60 11.83 10.15
CA LYS A 93 0.72 12.34 10.55
C LYS A 93 1.19 11.74 11.86
N LEU A 94 0.32 11.73 12.88
CA LEU A 94 0.66 11.15 14.19
C LEU A 94 0.96 9.65 14.07
N PHE A 95 0.16 8.92 13.30
CA PHE A 95 0.33 7.49 13.07
C PHE A 95 1.65 7.19 12.36
N ALA A 96 1.96 7.88 11.25
CA ALA A 96 3.21 7.71 10.50
C ALA A 96 4.44 7.98 11.38
N LEU A 97 4.41 9.04 12.20
CA LEU A 97 5.51 9.35 13.12
C LEU A 97 5.67 8.29 14.23
N LYS A 98 4.54 7.83 14.80
CA LYS A 98 4.54 6.81 15.85
C LYS A 98 5.06 5.46 15.35
N GLU A 99 4.65 5.06 14.16
CA GLU A 99 5.01 3.77 13.57
C GLU A 99 6.35 3.80 12.82
N GLY A 100 6.96 4.98 12.65
CA GLY A 100 8.27 5.12 12.01
C GLY A 100 8.23 4.93 10.49
N TYR A 101 7.16 5.40 9.83
CA TYR A 101 7.05 5.33 8.38
C TYR A 101 8.15 6.14 7.71
N ASN A 102 8.97 5.44 6.93
CA ASN A 102 10.04 6.03 6.12
C ASN A 102 9.65 6.19 4.64
N PHE A 103 8.35 6.18 4.39
CA PHE A 103 7.73 6.37 3.08
C PHE A 103 6.62 7.43 3.17
N PRO A 104 6.29 8.11 2.06
CA PRO A 104 5.16 9.03 2.02
C PRO A 104 3.86 8.36 2.41
N TYR A 105 3.07 9.03 3.25
CA TYR A 105 1.71 8.61 3.59
C TYR A 105 0.73 9.69 3.14
N LEU A 106 0.06 9.45 2.02
CA LEU A 106 -0.69 10.43 1.25
C LEU A 106 -2.19 10.32 1.51
N PHE A 107 -2.90 11.44 1.49
CA PHE A 107 -4.35 11.48 1.68
C PHE A 107 -5.07 11.70 0.36
N ASP A 108 -5.95 10.76 0.00
CA ASP A 108 -6.81 10.78 -1.18
C ASP A 108 -8.23 11.19 -0.77
N GLU A 109 -8.43 12.50 -0.67
CA GLU A 109 -9.68 13.07 -0.15
C GLU A 109 -10.89 12.76 -1.05
N THR A 110 -10.72 12.78 -2.38
CA THR A 110 -11.84 12.58 -3.32
C THR A 110 -12.15 11.10 -3.55
N GLN A 111 -11.24 10.21 -3.14
CA GLN A 111 -11.28 8.77 -3.36
C GLN A 111 -11.14 8.37 -4.83
N ASP A 112 -10.79 9.31 -5.69
CA ASP A 112 -10.67 9.05 -7.13
C ASP A 112 -9.43 8.23 -7.44
N ILE A 113 -8.37 8.36 -6.64
CA ILE A 113 -7.18 7.53 -6.78
C ILE A 113 -7.48 6.10 -6.36
N ALA A 114 -8.17 5.88 -5.23
CA ALA A 114 -8.64 4.53 -4.87
C ALA A 114 -9.52 3.90 -5.95
N LYS A 115 -10.46 4.67 -6.53
CA LYS A 115 -11.29 4.18 -7.64
C LYS A 115 -10.46 3.84 -8.88
N ALA A 116 -9.51 4.70 -9.27
CA ALA A 116 -8.67 4.49 -10.45
C ALA A 116 -7.77 3.26 -10.31
N TYR A 117 -7.29 2.96 -9.10
CA TYR A 117 -6.52 1.75 -8.79
C TYR A 117 -7.41 0.51 -8.56
N HIS A 118 -8.74 0.67 -8.60
CA HIS A 118 -9.71 -0.36 -8.23
C HIS A 118 -9.47 -0.91 -6.80
N ALA A 119 -8.94 -0.08 -5.91
CA ALA A 119 -8.66 -0.46 -4.54
C ALA A 119 -9.96 -0.79 -3.80
N ALA A 120 -9.97 -1.92 -3.09
CA ALA A 120 -11.20 -2.43 -2.47
C ALA A 120 -11.15 -2.43 -0.94
N CYS A 121 -9.96 -2.68 -0.38
CA CYS A 121 -9.78 -2.94 1.04
C CYS A 121 -8.54 -2.25 1.61
N THR A 122 -8.34 -2.36 2.92
CA THR A 122 -7.10 -1.95 3.60
C THR A 122 -6.57 -3.10 4.47
N PRO A 123 -5.32 -3.57 4.28
CA PRO A 123 -4.36 -3.14 3.26
C PRO A 123 -4.67 -3.70 1.86
N ASP A 124 -4.44 -2.93 0.81
CA ASP A 124 -4.46 -3.37 -0.59
C ASP A 124 -3.18 -2.93 -1.30
N ILE A 125 -2.39 -3.89 -1.81
CA ILE A 125 -0.99 -3.68 -2.20
C ILE A 125 -0.83 -3.88 -3.70
N TYR A 126 -0.09 -2.97 -4.33
CA TYR A 126 0.23 -2.95 -5.74
C TYR A 126 1.74 -2.70 -5.91
N VAL A 127 2.42 -3.47 -6.74
CA VAL A 127 3.82 -3.25 -7.12
C VAL A 127 3.89 -3.01 -8.62
N PHE A 128 4.51 -1.90 -8.98
CA PHE A 128 4.76 -1.50 -10.34
C PHE A 128 6.25 -1.60 -10.64
N ASP A 129 6.60 -2.05 -11.83
CA ASP A 129 7.99 -2.05 -12.31
C ASP A 129 8.47 -0.63 -12.66
N LYS A 130 9.72 -0.51 -13.13
CA LYS A 130 10.34 0.75 -13.57
C LYS A 130 9.56 1.50 -14.67
N ASP A 131 8.74 0.79 -15.45
CA ASP A 131 7.93 1.33 -16.53
C ASP A 131 6.48 1.60 -16.07
N LEU A 132 6.26 1.57 -14.75
CA LEU A 132 4.99 1.73 -14.05
C LEU A 132 3.92 0.72 -14.49
N LYS A 133 4.33 -0.50 -14.86
CA LYS A 133 3.41 -1.60 -15.18
C LYS A 133 3.18 -2.47 -13.95
N LEU A 134 1.92 -2.80 -13.67
CA LEU A 134 1.54 -3.62 -12.53
C LEU A 134 2.10 -5.04 -12.70
N VAL A 135 2.99 -5.43 -11.79
CA VAL A 135 3.64 -6.75 -11.78
C VAL A 135 3.24 -7.58 -10.57
N TYR A 136 2.78 -6.94 -9.49
CA TYR A 136 2.20 -7.61 -8.34
C TYR A 136 0.99 -6.86 -7.78
N ARG A 137 -0.03 -7.59 -7.35
CA ARG A 137 -1.17 -7.09 -6.59
C ARG A 137 -1.73 -8.19 -5.70
N GLY A 138 -2.06 -7.85 -4.46
CA GLY A 138 -2.62 -8.80 -3.50
C GLY A 138 -1.91 -8.78 -2.17
N GLN A 139 -1.87 -9.92 -1.50
CA GLN A 139 -1.55 -10.02 -0.08
C GLN A 139 -0.12 -9.60 0.29
N PHE A 140 0.09 -9.28 1.56
CA PHE A 140 1.42 -9.10 2.12
C PHE A 140 2.12 -10.46 2.34
N ASP A 141 1.37 -11.39 2.93
CA ASP A 141 1.72 -12.79 3.20
C ASP A 141 0.45 -13.60 3.51
N ASN A 142 0.61 -14.85 3.97
CA ASN A 142 -0.49 -15.73 4.36
C ASN A 142 -1.10 -15.42 5.75
N SER A 143 -0.52 -14.53 6.53
CA SER A 143 -1.00 -14.21 7.88
C SER A 143 -2.29 -13.39 7.85
N ARG A 144 -3.15 -13.61 8.85
CA ARG A 144 -4.38 -12.85 9.05
C ARG A 144 -4.58 -12.67 10.56
N PRO A 145 -5.33 -11.64 11.02
CA PRO A 145 -5.54 -11.40 12.46
C PRO A 145 -6.01 -12.62 13.26
N ASN A 146 -6.73 -13.56 12.63
CA ASN A 146 -7.38 -14.69 13.31
C ASN A 146 -6.87 -16.08 12.87
N ASN A 147 -5.75 -16.19 12.14
CA ASN A 147 -5.26 -17.49 11.66
C ASN A 147 -3.99 -18.01 12.36
N GLY A 148 -3.40 -17.22 13.27
CA GLY A 148 -2.26 -17.63 14.09
C GLY A 148 -0.94 -17.79 13.33
N LEU A 149 -0.88 -17.46 12.04
CA LEU A 149 0.37 -17.47 11.29
C LEU A 149 1.20 -16.21 11.60
N PRO A 150 2.54 -16.33 11.71
CA PRO A 150 3.40 -15.18 11.89
C PRO A 150 3.36 -14.27 10.65
N VAL A 151 3.51 -12.96 10.88
CA VAL A 151 3.64 -11.97 9.81
C VAL A 151 5.08 -11.99 9.30
N THR A 152 5.24 -12.15 7.99
CA THR A 152 6.55 -12.31 7.33
C THR A 152 6.74 -11.39 6.13
N GLY A 153 5.67 -10.94 5.49
CA GLY A 153 5.73 -10.21 4.21
C GLY A 153 6.28 -11.05 3.05
N SER A 154 6.25 -12.38 3.15
CA SER A 154 6.92 -13.30 2.22
C SER A 154 6.54 -13.10 0.76
N ASP A 155 5.27 -12.81 0.48
CA ASP A 155 4.75 -12.72 -0.87
C ASP A 155 5.19 -11.41 -1.53
N LEU A 156 5.08 -10.30 -0.79
CA LEU A 156 5.60 -9.01 -1.22
C LEU A 156 7.12 -9.06 -1.39
N ALA A 157 7.86 -9.59 -0.40
CA ALA A 157 9.31 -9.73 -0.45
C ALA A 157 9.76 -10.53 -1.68
N SER A 158 9.12 -11.66 -1.96
CA SER A 158 9.43 -12.49 -3.12
C SER A 158 9.24 -11.75 -4.45
N ALA A 159 8.18 -10.93 -4.57
CA ALA A 159 7.95 -10.11 -5.75
C ALA A 159 9.04 -9.02 -5.91
N LEU A 160 9.43 -8.37 -4.81
CA LEU A 160 10.45 -7.32 -4.83
C LEU A 160 11.85 -7.88 -5.13
N ASP A 161 12.20 -9.03 -4.54
CA ASP A 161 13.47 -9.70 -4.81
C ASP A 161 13.58 -10.13 -6.29
N ALA A 162 12.48 -10.62 -6.88
CA ALA A 162 12.45 -10.93 -8.31
C ALA A 162 12.76 -9.69 -9.16
N LEU A 163 12.14 -8.54 -8.85
CA LEU A 163 12.37 -7.29 -9.59
C LEU A 163 13.81 -6.78 -9.44
N ILE A 164 14.38 -6.89 -8.24
CA ILE A 164 15.78 -6.52 -7.99
C ILE A 164 16.74 -7.39 -8.81
N ARG A 165 16.43 -8.69 -8.95
CA ARG A 165 17.21 -9.63 -9.77
C ARG A 165 16.94 -9.51 -11.28
N GLY A 166 15.99 -8.68 -11.70
CA GLY A 166 15.55 -8.60 -13.10
C GLY A 166 14.78 -9.84 -13.57
N GLU A 167 14.21 -10.60 -12.64
CA GLU A 167 13.40 -11.78 -12.88
C GLU A 167 11.92 -11.42 -13.02
N LYS A 168 11.12 -12.36 -13.57
CA LYS A 168 9.67 -12.19 -13.63
C LYS A 168 9.04 -12.48 -12.27
N VAL A 169 8.12 -11.62 -11.85
CA VAL A 169 7.25 -11.87 -10.68
C VAL A 169 6.29 -13.02 -10.99
N ASN A 170 6.00 -13.86 -10.00
CA ASN A 170 5.04 -14.95 -10.14
C ASN A 170 3.64 -14.40 -10.48
N ASN A 171 2.99 -14.95 -11.51
CA ASN A 171 1.65 -14.54 -11.93
C ASN A 171 0.55 -15.07 -11.00
N GLU A 172 0.81 -16.16 -10.27
CA GLU A 172 -0.08 -16.69 -9.24
C GLU A 172 0.04 -15.81 -7.99
N GLN A 173 -0.97 -14.98 -7.76
CA GLN A 173 -0.99 -14.00 -6.67
C GLN A 173 -2.32 -14.07 -5.94
N THR A 174 -2.25 -14.11 -4.61
CA THR A 174 -3.43 -14.22 -3.74
C THR A 174 -3.95 -12.83 -3.38
N PRO A 175 -5.26 -12.57 -3.44
CA PRO A 175 -5.83 -11.29 -3.02
C PRO A 175 -5.49 -10.93 -1.57
N SER A 176 -5.30 -9.63 -1.29
CA SER A 176 -5.36 -9.15 0.09
C SER A 176 -6.77 -9.34 0.65
N ILE A 177 -6.87 -9.31 1.97
CA ILE A 177 -8.15 -9.26 2.68
C ILE A 177 -8.03 -8.19 3.75
N GLY A 178 -9.02 -7.31 3.80
CA GLY A 178 -9.02 -6.19 4.73
C GLY A 178 -10.42 -5.67 5.05
N CYS A 179 -10.47 -4.60 5.85
CA CYS A 179 -11.69 -3.79 5.90
C CYS A 179 -11.91 -3.15 4.53
N ASN A 180 -13.16 -3.01 4.09
CA ASN A 180 -13.45 -2.20 2.90
C ASN A 180 -12.94 -0.76 3.08
N ILE A 181 -12.51 -0.14 1.99
CA ILE A 181 -12.31 1.32 1.93
C ILE A 181 -13.61 2.02 2.35
N LYS A 182 -13.49 3.06 3.16
CA LYS A 182 -14.62 3.83 3.68
C LYS A 182 -15.05 4.85 2.65
N TRP A 183 -15.82 4.41 1.65
CA TRP A 183 -16.35 5.27 0.60
C TRP A 183 -17.27 6.37 1.15
N LYS A 184 -17.25 7.55 0.51
CA LYS A 184 -18.18 8.67 0.74
C LYS A 184 -19.58 8.38 0.22
#